data_AF-A0A3G9JA75-F1
#
_entry.id   AF-A0A3G9JA75-F1
#
_cell.length_a   1.000
_cell.length_b   1.000
_cell.length_c   1.000
_cell.angle_alpha   90.00
_cell.angle_beta   90.00
_cell.angle_gamma   90.00
#
_symmetry.space_group_name_H-M   'P 1'
#
loop_
_entity.id
_entity.type
_entity.pdbx_description
1 polymer ?
#
loop_
_entity_poly.entity_id
_entity_poly.type
_entity_poly.pdbx_seq_one_letter_code
_entity_poly.pdbx_strand_id
1 'polypeptide(L)'
;MIKTLDEIIYYPSTRKVITEELRSAIGLYQSHGMTNDQFYFLIDHYVQNFSYLLFSDDYEIHNTVKAHLGRRNTRMLEAIISETKKTREEQA
;
A
#
# COMPACT_ATOMS: atom_id res chain seq x y z
N MET A 1 -11.48 28.24 3.22
CA MET A 1 -10.73 27.77 2.03
C MET A 1 -10.38 26.31 2.31
N ILE A 2 -11.19 25.37 1.81
CA ILE A 2 -10.94 23.94 1.97
C ILE A 2 -9.72 23.65 1.10
N LYS A 3 -8.58 23.38 1.72
CA LYS A 3 -7.44 22.78 1.03
C LYS A 3 -7.93 21.40 0.59
N THR A 4 -8.23 21.26 -0.70
CA THR A 4 -8.74 20.03 -1.28
C THR A 4 -7.74 18.91 -1.01
N LEU A 5 -8.24 17.72 -0.66
CA LEU A 5 -7.43 16.52 -0.41
C LEU A 5 -6.35 16.32 -1.47
N ASP A 6 -6.60 16.74 -2.71
CA ASP A 6 -5.67 16.72 -3.84
C ASP A 6 -4.30 17.36 -3.53
N GLU A 7 -4.20 18.49 -2.82
CA GLU A 7 -2.87 19.08 -2.52
C GLU A 7 -2.05 18.22 -1.55
N ILE A 8 -2.70 17.45 -0.68
CA ILE A 8 -2.02 16.52 0.25
C ILE A 8 -1.48 15.29 -0.50
N ILE A 9 -2.16 14.87 -1.57
CA ILE A 9 -1.76 13.78 -2.49
C ILE A 9 -0.48 14.14 -3.26
N TYR A 10 -0.27 15.42 -3.53
CA TYR A 10 0.86 15.86 -4.35
C TYR A 10 2.18 16.02 -3.61
N TYR A 11 2.26 16.00 -2.27
CA TYR A 11 3.55 16.14 -1.59
C TYR A 11 4.46 14.91 -1.84
N PRO A 12 5.55 15.06 -2.59
CA PRO A 12 6.44 13.94 -2.92
C PRO A 12 7.07 13.29 -1.68
N SER A 13 7.21 14.07 -0.60
CA SER A 13 7.69 13.60 0.70
C SER A 13 6.77 12.54 1.30
N THR A 14 5.45 12.72 1.26
CA THR A 14 4.49 11.78 1.83
C THR A 14 4.50 10.45 1.08
N ARG A 15 4.53 10.49 -0.25
CA ARG A 15 4.67 9.28 -1.07
C ARG A 15 5.98 8.54 -0.81
N LYS A 16 7.08 9.27 -0.62
CA LYS A 16 8.38 8.69 -0.29
C LYS A 16 8.34 7.96 1.05
N VAL A 17 7.80 8.61 2.10
CA VAL A 17 7.66 8.02 3.45
C VAL A 17 6.84 6.73 3.40
N ILE A 18 5.65 6.78 2.80
CA ILE A 18 4.77 5.60 2.69
C ILE A 18 5.46 4.47 1.91
N THR A 19 6.18 4.80 0.85
CA THR A 19 6.87 3.78 0.07
C THR A 19 8.05 3.16 0.83
N GLU A 20 8.76 3.96 1.64
CA GLU A 20 9.82 3.48 2.52
C GLU A 20 9.26 2.59 3.64
N GLU A 21 8.11 2.95 4.22
CA GLU A 21 7.40 2.15 5.22
C GLU A 21 6.94 0.81 4.63
N LEU A 22 6.31 0.82 3.46
CA LEU A 22 5.90 -0.41 2.76
C LEU A 22 7.09 -1.29 2.41
N ARG A 23 8.19 -0.70 1.91
CA ARG A 23 9.42 -1.45 1.61
C ARG A 23 10.00 -2.07 2.87
N SER A 24 9.98 -1.35 3.99
CA SER A 24 10.50 -1.83 5.28
C SER A 24 9.64 -2.96 5.84
N ALA A 25 8.30 -2.81 5.78
CA ALA A 25 7.36 -3.84 6.20
C ALA A 25 7.52 -5.13 5.37
N ILE A 26 7.66 -5.00 4.04
CA ILE A 26 7.94 -6.14 3.16
C ILE A 26 9.28 -6.80 3.51
N GLY A 27 10.31 -6.01 3.80
CA GLY A 27 11.62 -6.51 4.24
C GLY A 27 11.52 -7.30 5.54
N LEU A 28 10.84 -6.75 6.56
CA LEU A 28 10.61 -7.41 7.84
C LEU A 28 9.82 -8.71 7.68
N TYR A 29 8.77 -8.70 6.85
CA TYR A 29 8.01 -9.91 6.55
C TYR A 29 8.90 -10.99 5.92
N GLN A 30 9.69 -10.63 4.90
CA GLN A 30 10.58 -11.58 4.23
C GLN A 30 11.67 -12.12 5.15
N SER A 31 12.14 -11.32 6.12
CA SER A 31 13.11 -11.73 7.13
C SER A 31 12.47 -12.39 8.35
N HIS A 32 11.17 -12.71 8.32
CA HIS A 32 10.42 -13.31 9.43
C HIS A 32 10.43 -12.46 10.72
N GLY A 33 10.66 -11.15 10.59
CA GLY A 33 10.54 -10.16 11.67
C GLY A 33 9.11 -9.64 11.88
N MET A 34 8.16 -10.08 11.06
CA MET A 34 6.74 -9.74 11.14
C MET A 34 5.91 -10.99 10.80
N THR A 35 4.82 -11.22 11.54
CA THR A 35 3.90 -12.32 11.26
C THR A 35 3.03 -12.02 10.03
N ASN A 36 2.39 -13.05 9.47
CA ASN A 36 1.38 -12.87 8.42
C ASN A 36 0.31 -11.86 8.87
N ASP A 37 -0.34 -12.09 10.01
CA ASP A 37 -1.46 -11.26 10.47
C ASP A 37 -1.06 -9.79 10.65
N GLN A 38 0.12 -9.52 11.20
CA GLN A 38 0.65 -8.17 11.35
C GLN A 38 0.85 -7.50 9.98
N PHE A 39 1.35 -8.25 9.02
CA PHE A 39 1.59 -7.73 7.68
C PHE A 39 0.27 -7.47 6.93
N TYR A 40 -0.67 -8.41 6.97
CA TYR A 40 -2.01 -8.22 6.39
C TYR A 40 -2.74 -7.04 7.01
N PHE A 41 -2.70 -6.89 8.35
CA PHE A 41 -3.31 -5.76 9.04
C PHE A 41 -2.70 -4.43 8.61
N LEU A 42 -1.37 -4.36 8.47
CA LEU A 42 -0.68 -3.16 8.01
C LEU A 42 -1.12 -2.81 6.58
N ILE A 43 -1.10 -3.77 5.66
CA ILE A 43 -1.50 -3.51 4.27
C ILE A 43 -2.98 -3.09 4.20
N ASP A 44 -3.89 -3.76 4.93
CA ASP A 44 -5.30 -3.37 4.98
C ASP A 44 -5.48 -1.95 5.53
N HIS A 45 -4.78 -1.58 6.61
CA HIS A 45 -4.80 -0.21 7.13
C HIS A 45 -4.40 0.82 6.05
N TYR A 46 -3.37 0.52 5.27
CA TYR A 46 -2.92 1.37 4.17
C TYR A 46 -3.93 1.47 3.03
N VAL A 47 -4.51 0.34 2.62
CA VAL A 47 -5.56 0.31 1.59
C VAL A 47 -6.78 1.11 2.04
N GLN A 48 -7.17 1.02 3.31
CA GLN A 48 -8.37 1.71 3.79
C GLN A 48 -8.17 3.21 3.96
N ASN A 49 -7.05 3.63 4.53
CA ASN A 49 -6.85 5.01 4.97
C ASN A 49 -6.04 5.85 3.97
N PHE A 50 -5.28 5.20 3.10
CA PHE A 50 -4.35 5.85 2.17
C PHE A 50 -4.47 5.30 0.74
N SER A 51 -5.62 4.69 0.38
CA SER A 51 -5.87 4.14 -0.97
C SER A 51 -5.53 5.11 -2.08
N TYR A 52 -5.98 6.36 -1.98
CA TYR A 52 -5.74 7.41 -2.97
C TYR A 52 -4.25 7.79 -3.17
N LEU A 53 -3.36 7.43 -2.22
CA LEU A 53 -1.91 7.61 -2.34
C LEU A 53 -1.22 6.39 -2.97
N LEU A 54 -1.82 5.22 -2.79
CA LEU A 54 -1.28 3.94 -3.20
C LEU A 54 -1.80 3.50 -4.56
N PHE A 55 -2.98 3.94 -4.96
CA PHE A 55 -3.69 3.52 -6.15
C PHE A 55 -3.97 4.68 -7.09
N SER A 56 -3.84 4.44 -8.40
CA SER A 56 -4.11 5.45 -9.43
C SER A 56 -5.56 5.42 -9.91
N ASP A 57 -6.13 4.23 -10.13
CA ASP A 57 -7.53 3.92 -10.43
C ASP A 57 -7.70 2.38 -10.35
N ASP A 58 -8.89 1.86 -10.11
CA ASP A 58 -9.20 0.41 -10.06
C ASP A 58 -8.34 -0.46 -9.12
N TYR A 59 -7.88 0.11 -7.99
CA TYR A 59 -6.96 -0.56 -7.05
C TYR A 59 -5.61 -0.94 -7.68
N GLU A 60 -5.23 -0.34 -8.81
CA GLU A 60 -3.91 -0.56 -9.39
C GLU A 60 -2.87 0.32 -8.71
N ILE A 61 -1.80 -0.31 -8.19
CA ILE A 61 -0.74 0.41 -7.48
C ILE A 61 -0.13 1.48 -8.40
N HIS A 62 -0.03 2.71 -7.89
CA HIS A 62 0.50 3.85 -8.64
C HIS A 62 1.92 3.55 -9.17
N ASN A 63 2.20 3.88 -10.44
CA ASN A 63 3.48 3.57 -11.10
C ASN A 63 4.71 4.08 -10.34
N THR A 64 4.64 5.26 -9.74
CA THR A 64 5.71 5.78 -8.86
C THR A 64 5.98 4.83 -7.69
N VAL A 65 4.94 4.31 -7.02
CA VAL A 65 5.10 3.36 -5.91
C VAL A 65 5.70 2.05 -6.42
N LYS A 66 5.22 1.53 -7.56
CA LYS A 66 5.81 0.33 -8.20
C LYS A 66 7.30 0.50 -8.50
N ALA A 67 7.69 1.65 -9.07
CA ALA A 67 9.09 1.94 -9.41
C ALA A 67 9.99 1.97 -8.16
N HIS A 68 9.49 2.53 -7.06
CA HIS A 68 10.22 2.57 -5.80
C HIS A 68 10.19 1.20 -5.09
N LEU A 69 9.11 0.44 -5.10
CA LEU A 69 9.10 -0.89 -4.46
C LEU A 69 9.99 -1.91 -5.20
N GLY A 70 10.07 -1.80 -6.52
CA GLY A 70 10.71 -2.79 -7.37
C GLY A 70 9.83 -4.00 -7.63
N ARG A 71 10.13 -4.76 -8.70
CA ARG A 71 9.26 -5.81 -9.26
C ARG A 71 8.84 -6.89 -8.25
N ARG A 72 9.77 -7.36 -7.43
CA ARG A 72 9.50 -8.42 -6.43
C ARG A 72 8.51 -7.96 -5.36
N ASN A 73 8.75 -6.79 -4.78
CA ASN A 73 7.93 -6.23 -3.71
C ASN A 73 6.56 -5.77 -4.23
N THR A 74 6.52 -5.26 -5.46
CA THR A 74 5.27 -4.90 -6.14
C THR A 74 4.34 -6.11 -6.26
N ARG A 75 4.84 -7.24 -6.79
CA ARG A 75 4.03 -8.47 -6.93
C ARG A 75 3.48 -8.99 -5.61
N MET A 76 4.29 -8.88 -4.57
CA MET A 76 3.90 -9.31 -3.23
C MET A 76 2.76 -8.44 -2.68
N LEU A 77 2.90 -7.12 -2.83
CA LEU A 77 1.88 -6.17 -2.42
C LEU A 77 0.59 -6.36 -3.23
N GLU A 78 0.68 -6.58 -4.55
CA GLU A 78 -0.46 -6.89 -5.42
C GLU A 78 -1.21 -8.15 -4.98
N ALA A 79 -0.49 -9.23 -4.63
CA ALA A 79 -1.11 -10.47 -4.15
C ALA A 79 -1.93 -10.25 -2.89
N ILE A 80 -1.38 -9.51 -1.92
CA ILE A 80 -2.05 -9.25 -0.64
C ILE A 80 -3.24 -8.34 -0.82
N ILE A 81 -3.12 -7.28 -1.62
CA ILE A 81 -4.25 -6.39 -1.91
C ILE A 81 -5.39 -7.16 -2.58
N SER A 82 -5.07 -8.09 -3.49
CA SER A 82 -6.06 -8.96 -4.12
C SER A 82 -6.78 -9.84 -3.11
N GLU A 83 -6.05 -10.44 -2.15
CA GLU A 83 -6.65 -11.22 -1.06
C GLU A 83 -7.52 -10.35 -0.14
N THR A 84 -7.02 -9.17 0.28
CA THR A 84 -7.80 -8.23 1.09
C THR A 84 -9.09 -7.81 0.41
N LYS A 85 -9.06 -7.59 -0.92
CA LYS A 85 -10.25 -7.26 -1.71
C LYS A 85 -11.27 -8.42 -1.71
N LYS A 86 -10.82 -9.64 -1.98
CA LYS A 86 -11.69 -10.85 -1.99
C LYS A 86 -12.36 -11.06 -0.64
N THR A 87 -11.60 -11.01 0.45
CA THR A 87 -12.14 -11.19 1.82
C THR A 87 -13.23 -10.16 2.14
N ARG A 88 -13.15 -8.94 1.59
CA ARG A 88 -14.16 -7.90 1.80
C ARG A 88 -15.40 -8.11 0.94
N GLU A 89 -15.24 -8.54 -0.31
CA GLU A 89 -16.36 -8.90 -1.18
C GLU A 89 -17.16 -10.08 -0.61
N GLU A 90 -16.52 -11.00 0.10
CA GLU A 90 -17.18 -12.13 0.79
C GLU A 90 -17.90 -11.72 2.08
N GLN A 91 -17.57 -10.57 2.67
CA GLN A 91 -18.13 -10.07 3.93
C GLN A 91 -19.26 -9.02 3.74
N ALA A 92 -19.45 -8.50 2.53
CA ALA A 92 -20.43 -7.48 2.17
C ALA A 92 -21.73 -8.09 1.63
#